data_AF-A0A401ITC1-F1
#
_entry.id   AF-A0A401ITC1-F1
#
_cell.length_a   1.000
_cell.length_b   1.000
_cell.length_c   1.000
_cell.angle_alpha   90.00
_cell.angle_beta   90.00
_cell.angle_gamma   90.00
#
_symmetry.space_group_name_H-M   'P 1'
#
loop_
_entity.id
_entity.type
_entity.pdbx_description
1 polymer ?
#
loop_
_entity_poly.entity_id
_entity_poly.type
_entity_poly.pdbx_seq_one_letter_code
_entity_poly.pdbx_strand_id
1 'polypeptide(L)'
;MFRQYGVNHINGYTKLYKQGKTITDPKEKQQYPDKPLPHLFLISDEFAELKANEPDFMTELVSTARIGRSLGVHLILATQKPSGVVDDQIWSNSHFKLALKVSDPSDSNEIIKTPDAATITQPGRAYLQVGNNEIYELFQSAWSGADYVPNRTKTRSMSGSG
;
A
#
# COMPACT_ATOMS: atom_id res chain seq x y z
N MET A 1 5.46 -19.71 -15.36
CA MET A 1 5.74 -18.31 -15.72
C MET A 1 7.09 -17.82 -15.18
N PHE A 2 7.28 -17.50 -13.90
CA PHE A 2 8.56 -16.93 -13.43
C PHE A 2 9.80 -17.83 -13.63
N ARG A 3 9.66 -19.12 -13.31
CA ARG A 3 10.74 -20.12 -13.48
C ARG A 3 11.25 -20.22 -14.92
N GLN A 4 10.42 -19.93 -15.93
CA GLN A 4 10.83 -19.98 -17.34
C GLN A 4 11.88 -18.92 -17.69
N TYR A 5 11.98 -17.86 -16.88
CA TYR A 5 12.95 -16.78 -17.02
C TYR A 5 13.95 -16.74 -15.84
N GLY A 6 14.07 -17.83 -15.07
CA GLY A 6 15.04 -17.92 -13.97
C GLY A 6 14.78 -16.99 -12.78
N VAL A 7 13.56 -16.43 -12.64
CA VAL A 7 13.18 -15.56 -11.52
C VAL A 7 12.12 -16.22 -10.64
N ASN A 8 11.96 -15.75 -9.40
CA ASN A 8 10.97 -16.24 -8.44
C ASN A 8 10.02 -15.16 -7.92
N HIS A 9 10.10 -13.93 -8.42
CA HIS A 9 9.25 -12.81 -7.99
C HIS A 9 9.00 -11.80 -9.12
N ILE A 10 7.90 -11.06 -9.01
CA ILE A 10 7.42 -10.11 -10.03
C ILE A 10 8.41 -8.99 -10.34
N ASN A 11 9.19 -8.51 -9.36
CA ASN A 11 10.19 -7.45 -9.60
C ASN A 11 11.30 -7.93 -10.55
N GLY A 12 11.76 -9.17 -10.38
CA GLY A 12 12.74 -9.80 -11.26
C GLY A 12 12.17 -9.98 -12.67
N TYR A 13 10.93 -10.45 -12.77
CA TYR A 13 10.21 -10.54 -14.05
C TYR A 13 10.09 -9.18 -14.74
N THR A 14 9.70 -8.15 -14.00
CA THR A 14 9.54 -6.78 -14.51
C THR A 14 10.87 -6.19 -14.98
N LYS A 15 11.97 -6.47 -14.27
CA LYS A 15 13.32 -6.06 -14.68
C LYS A 15 13.70 -6.71 -16.01
N LEU A 16 13.48 -8.02 -16.15
CA LEU A 16 13.74 -8.74 -17.41
C LEU A 16 12.86 -8.22 -18.55
N TYR A 17 11.57 -7.97 -18.30
CA TYR A 17 10.68 -7.37 -19.30
C TYR A 17 11.21 -6.01 -19.81
N LYS A 18 11.63 -5.12 -18.89
CA LYS A 18 12.21 -3.82 -19.25
C LYS A 18 13.52 -3.95 -20.03
N GLN A 19 14.38 -4.90 -19.67
CA GLN A 19 15.60 -5.21 -20.41
C GLN A 19 15.29 -5.74 -21.82
N GLY A 20 14.33 -6.65 -21.95
CA GLY A 20 13.91 -7.17 -23.26
C GLY A 20 13.36 -6.11 -24.22
N LYS A 21 12.91 -4.95 -23.72
CA LYS A 21 12.50 -3.81 -24.56
C LYS A 21 13.68 -3.08 -25.22
N THR A 22 14.89 -3.20 -24.68
CA THR A 22 16.09 -2.56 -25.24
C THR A 22 16.84 -3.45 -26.22
N ILE A 23 16.50 -4.75 -26.29
CA ILE A 23 17.12 -5.72 -27.19
C ILE A 23 16.53 -5.60 -28.60
N THR A 24 17.41 -5.43 -29.60
CA THR A 24 17.04 -5.31 -31.01
C THR A 24 17.16 -6.64 -31.77
N ASP A 25 18.06 -7.54 -31.34
CA ASP A 25 18.22 -8.84 -31.97
C ASP A 25 16.98 -9.74 -31.71
N PRO A 26 16.31 -10.25 -32.76
CA PRO A 26 15.10 -11.04 -32.60
C PRO A 26 15.30 -12.39 -31.90
N LYS A 27 16.49 -12.99 -31.97
CA LYS A 27 16.77 -14.29 -31.34
C LYS A 27 17.05 -14.12 -29.86
N GLU A 28 17.85 -13.11 -29.50
CA GLU A 28 18.13 -12.77 -28.11
C GLU A 28 16.86 -12.33 -27.38
N LYS A 29 15.99 -11.54 -28.04
CA LYS A 29 14.73 -11.06 -27.44
C LYS A 29 13.81 -12.17 -26.95
N GLN A 30 13.87 -13.36 -27.56
CA GLN A 30 13.04 -14.52 -27.15
C GLN A 30 13.37 -15.04 -25.74
N GLN A 31 14.54 -14.67 -25.19
CA GLN A 31 14.94 -15.03 -23.83
C GLN A 31 14.26 -14.17 -22.76
N TYR A 32 13.56 -13.11 -23.15
CA TYR A 32 12.93 -12.16 -22.24
C TYR A 32 11.39 -12.25 -22.27
N PRO A 33 10.71 -11.82 -21.21
CA PRO A 33 9.27 -11.61 -21.23
C PRO A 33 8.79 -10.72 -22.38
N ASP A 34 7.76 -11.15 -23.08
CA ASP A 34 7.13 -10.40 -24.18
C ASP A 34 6.05 -9.43 -23.67
N LYS A 35 5.38 -9.79 -22.56
CA LYS A 35 4.31 -9.04 -21.92
C LYS A 35 4.68 -8.61 -20.50
N PRO A 36 4.23 -7.42 -20.05
CA PRO A 36 4.37 -7.04 -18.66
C PRO A 36 3.41 -7.87 -17.80
N LEU A 37 3.79 -8.10 -16.55
CA LEU A 37 2.88 -8.62 -15.53
C LEU A 37 2.52 -7.48 -14.57
N PRO A 38 1.24 -7.06 -14.47
CA PRO A 38 0.84 -5.98 -13.59
C PRO A 38 0.79 -6.43 -12.13
N HIS A 39 0.96 -5.47 -11.22
CA HIS A 39 0.60 -5.66 -9.81
C HIS A 39 -0.93 -5.60 -9.65
N LEU A 40 -1.47 -6.42 -8.75
CA LEU A 40 -2.88 -6.40 -8.37
C LEU A 40 -3.00 -5.75 -6.99
N PHE A 41 -3.77 -4.67 -6.91
CA PHE A 41 -4.15 -4.04 -5.65
C PHE A 41 -5.61 -4.35 -5.35
N LEU A 42 -5.86 -4.94 -4.19
CA LEU A 42 -7.17 -5.18 -3.63
C LEU A 42 -7.34 -4.23 -2.45
N ILE A 43 -8.40 -3.42 -2.48
CA ILE A 43 -8.67 -2.42 -1.45
C ILE A 43 -10.07 -2.69 -0.93
N SER A 44 -10.17 -2.99 0.36
CA SER A 44 -11.45 -3.05 1.07
C SER A 44 -11.56 -1.79 1.92
N ASP A 45 -12.46 -0.90 1.51
CA ASP A 45 -12.95 0.13 2.43
C ASP A 45 -13.95 -0.52 3.39
N GLU A 46 -13.93 -0.10 4.64
CA GLU A 46 -14.69 -0.69 5.75
C GLU A 46 -14.69 -2.24 5.82
N PHE A 47 -13.50 -2.85 5.86
CA PHE A 47 -13.36 -4.32 5.88
C PHE A 47 -14.00 -4.99 7.11
N ALA A 48 -14.34 -4.24 8.15
CA ALA A 48 -15.09 -4.73 9.30
C ALA A 48 -16.43 -5.36 8.90
N GLU A 49 -17.15 -4.73 7.98
CA GLU A 49 -18.41 -5.26 7.46
C GLU A 49 -18.20 -6.54 6.65
N LEU A 50 -17.13 -6.57 5.83
CA LEU A 50 -16.76 -7.74 5.06
C LEU A 50 -16.40 -8.92 5.98
N LYS A 51 -15.66 -8.67 7.07
CA LYS A 51 -15.30 -9.69 8.07
C LYS A 51 -16.53 -10.22 8.81
N ALA A 52 -17.49 -9.34 9.13
CA ALA A 52 -18.70 -9.73 9.85
C ALA A 52 -19.65 -10.57 8.98
N ASN A 53 -19.79 -10.22 7.70
CA ASN A 53 -20.71 -10.90 6.79
C ASN A 53 -20.08 -12.15 6.15
N GLU A 54 -18.78 -12.11 5.82
CA GLU A 54 -18.08 -13.14 5.04
C GLU A 54 -16.70 -13.49 5.67
N PRO A 55 -16.67 -14.08 6.88
CA PRO A 55 -15.43 -14.33 7.63
C PRO A 55 -14.47 -15.32 6.94
N ASP A 56 -15.02 -16.35 6.29
CA ASP A 56 -14.22 -17.35 5.56
C ASP A 56 -13.52 -16.71 4.36
N PHE A 57 -14.26 -15.90 3.59
CA PHE A 57 -13.70 -15.13 2.48
C PHE A 57 -12.58 -14.19 2.93
N MET A 58 -12.74 -13.49 4.06
CA MET A 58 -11.69 -12.63 4.61
C MET A 58 -10.42 -13.42 4.95
N THR A 59 -10.57 -14.59 5.53
CA THR A 59 -9.45 -15.48 5.87
C THR A 59 -8.71 -15.91 4.60
N GLU A 60 -9.44 -16.32 3.57
CA GLU A 60 -8.88 -16.69 2.28
C GLU A 60 -8.21 -15.51 1.55
N LEU A 61 -8.81 -14.31 1.63
CA LEU A 61 -8.30 -13.10 1.02
C LEU A 61 -6.94 -12.70 1.61
N VAL A 62 -6.84 -12.69 2.94
CA VAL A 62 -5.58 -12.39 3.66
C VAL A 62 -4.51 -13.45 3.34
N SER A 63 -4.89 -14.74 3.31
CA SER A 63 -3.97 -15.82 2.97
C SER A 63 -3.47 -15.74 1.52
N THR A 64 -4.38 -15.46 0.58
CA THR A 64 -4.06 -15.27 -0.85
C THR A 64 -3.11 -14.09 -1.04
N ALA A 65 -3.36 -12.96 -0.39
CA ALA A 65 -2.47 -11.80 -0.47
C ALA A 65 -1.07 -12.11 0.08
N ARG A 66 -0.98 -12.84 1.20
CA ARG A 66 0.28 -13.29 1.80
C ARG A 66 1.09 -14.16 0.84
N ILE A 67 0.48 -15.18 0.24
CA ILE A 67 1.13 -16.07 -0.73
C ILE A 67 1.46 -15.32 -2.03
N GLY A 68 0.56 -14.44 -2.46
CA GLY A 68 0.63 -13.66 -3.68
C GLY A 68 1.61 -12.48 -3.64
N ARG A 69 2.21 -12.15 -2.49
CA ARG A 69 3.15 -11.01 -2.35
C ARG A 69 4.30 -11.09 -3.36
N SER A 70 4.91 -12.27 -3.54
CA SER A 70 6.00 -12.46 -4.52
C SER A 70 5.50 -12.38 -5.97
N LEU A 71 4.20 -12.62 -6.18
CA LEU A 71 3.51 -12.52 -7.46
C LEU A 71 2.99 -11.10 -7.75
N GLY A 72 3.12 -10.17 -6.80
CA GLY A 72 2.68 -8.79 -6.95
C GLY A 72 1.22 -8.51 -6.56
N VAL A 73 0.62 -9.38 -5.73
CA VAL A 73 -0.69 -9.14 -5.11
C VAL A 73 -0.50 -8.33 -3.83
N HIS A 74 -1.27 -7.25 -3.69
CA HIS A 74 -1.24 -6.34 -2.54
C HIS A 74 -2.67 -6.16 -2.01
N LEU A 75 -2.82 -6.20 -0.70
CA LEU A 75 -4.10 -6.01 -0.01
C LEU A 75 -4.00 -4.79 0.91
N ILE A 76 -4.96 -3.87 0.80
CA ILE A 76 -5.15 -2.73 1.69
C ILE A 76 -6.51 -2.88 2.35
N LEU A 77 -6.51 -2.91 3.68
CA LEU A 77 -7.71 -2.99 4.49
C LEU A 77 -7.87 -1.67 5.23
N ALA A 78 -9.01 -1.02 5.07
CA ALA A 78 -9.37 0.19 5.78
C ALA A 78 -10.64 -0.04 6.59
N THR A 79 -10.74 0.58 7.76
CA THR A 79 -11.93 0.51 8.63
C THR A 79 -12.00 1.76 9.49
N GLN A 80 -13.22 2.20 9.80
CA GLN A 80 -13.47 3.24 10.79
C GLN A 80 -13.65 2.67 12.20
N LYS A 81 -13.79 1.34 12.34
CA LYS A 81 -14.06 0.62 13.59
C LYS A 81 -13.03 -0.50 13.77
N PRO A 82 -11.77 -0.17 14.12
CA PRO A 82 -10.73 -1.18 14.23
C PRO A 82 -11.02 -2.15 15.38
N SER A 83 -11.64 -1.67 16.46
CA SER A 83 -12.02 -2.40 17.68
C SER A 83 -12.61 -3.79 17.42
N GLY A 84 -11.86 -4.84 17.78
CA GLY A 84 -12.25 -6.25 17.67
C GLY A 84 -12.24 -6.82 16.25
N VAL A 85 -11.88 -6.01 15.25
CA VAL A 85 -11.84 -6.41 13.84
C VAL A 85 -10.41 -6.77 13.40
N VAL A 86 -9.40 -6.09 13.94
CA VAL A 86 -7.99 -6.36 13.65
C VAL A 86 -7.46 -7.46 14.58
N ASP A 87 -7.42 -8.69 14.08
CA ASP A 87 -6.81 -9.82 14.79
C ASP A 87 -5.30 -9.97 14.52
N ASP A 88 -4.66 -10.89 15.24
CA ASP A 88 -3.23 -11.17 15.12
C ASP A 88 -2.83 -11.66 13.73
N GLN A 89 -3.74 -12.32 12.99
CA GLN A 89 -3.45 -12.77 11.63
C GLN A 89 -3.35 -11.56 10.68
N ILE A 90 -4.31 -10.64 10.74
CA ILE A 90 -4.26 -9.39 9.95
C ILE A 90 -3.03 -8.59 10.35
N TRP A 91 -2.78 -8.45 11.65
CA TRP A 91 -1.67 -7.64 12.16
C TRP A 91 -0.30 -8.20 11.77
N SER A 92 -0.09 -9.52 11.88
CA SER A 92 1.19 -10.17 11.55
C SER A 92 1.48 -10.24 10.04
N ASN A 93 0.43 -10.31 9.21
CA ASN A 93 0.60 -10.35 7.75
C ASN A 93 0.68 -8.95 7.11
N SER A 94 0.39 -7.90 7.87
CA SER A 94 0.48 -6.52 7.40
C SER A 94 1.90 -5.96 7.59
N HIS A 95 2.60 -5.73 6.48
CA HIS A 95 3.96 -5.18 6.48
C HIS A 95 4.00 -3.73 6.99
N PHE A 96 2.96 -2.96 6.74
CA PHE A 96 2.81 -1.62 7.26
C PHE A 96 1.40 -1.43 7.83
N LYS A 97 1.28 -0.50 8.77
CA LYS A 97 0.03 -0.04 9.35
C LYS A 97 0.00 1.47 9.34
N LEU A 98 -1.17 2.03 9.11
CA LEU A 98 -1.40 3.47 9.07
C LEU A 98 -2.59 3.77 9.97
N ALA A 99 -2.39 4.62 10.97
CA ALA A 99 -3.47 5.12 11.82
C ALA A 99 -3.62 6.62 11.62
N LEU A 100 -4.76 7.02 11.05
CA LEU A 100 -5.22 8.41 11.10
C LEU A 100 -5.80 8.71 12.49
N LYS A 101 -6.29 9.93 12.68
CA LYS A 101 -7.02 10.31 13.89
C LYS A 101 -8.13 9.29 14.21
N VAL A 102 -8.06 8.74 15.41
CA VAL A 102 -9.13 7.95 16.05
C VAL A 102 -9.65 8.66 17.28
N SER A 103 -10.84 8.28 17.75
CA SER A 103 -11.44 8.89 18.94
C SER A 103 -10.92 8.28 20.24
N ASP A 104 -10.72 6.95 20.27
CA ASP A 104 -10.31 6.22 21.46
C ASP A 104 -8.84 5.76 21.39
N PRO A 105 -8.04 5.91 22.45
CA PRO A 105 -6.74 5.27 22.57
C PRO A 105 -6.75 3.75 22.31
N SER A 106 -7.83 3.02 22.61
CA SER A 106 -7.95 1.59 22.33
C SER A 106 -7.89 1.29 20.84
N ASP A 107 -8.60 2.07 20.03
CA ASP A 107 -8.60 1.93 18.56
C ASP A 107 -7.19 2.15 17.99
N SER A 108 -6.46 3.12 18.54
CA SER A 108 -5.06 3.37 18.17
C SER A 108 -4.18 2.16 18.53
N ASN A 109 -4.37 1.59 19.72
CA ASN A 109 -3.62 0.42 20.16
C ASN A 109 -3.89 -0.81 19.29
N GLU A 110 -5.09 -0.98 18.76
CA GLU A 110 -5.37 -2.11 17.88
C GLU A 110 -4.60 -2.05 16.55
N ILE A 111 -4.47 -0.85 15.97
CA ILE A 111 -3.76 -0.66 14.69
C ILE A 111 -2.24 -0.63 14.88
N ILE A 112 -1.74 0.24 15.77
CA ILE A 112 -0.32 0.59 15.88
C ILE A 112 0.30 0.28 17.26
N LYS A 113 -0.42 -0.43 18.15
CA LYS A 113 0.04 -0.86 19.48
C LYS A 113 0.54 0.27 20.39
N THR A 114 0.07 1.49 20.12
CA THR A 114 0.34 2.72 20.88
C THR A 114 -0.94 3.57 20.90
N PRO A 115 -1.15 4.44 21.89
CA PRO A 115 -2.34 5.31 21.96
C PRO A 115 -2.24 6.56 21.07
N ASP A 116 -1.11 6.77 20.40
CA ASP A 116 -0.70 8.06 19.84
C ASP A 116 -1.65 8.60 18.77
N ALA A 117 -2.32 7.75 17.98
CA ALA A 117 -3.24 8.22 16.93
C ALA A 117 -4.49 8.92 17.50
N ALA A 118 -4.86 8.64 18.76
CA ALA A 118 -5.94 9.35 19.44
C ALA A 118 -5.57 10.80 19.80
N THR A 119 -4.26 11.12 19.82
CA THR A 119 -3.78 12.48 20.10
C THR A 119 -3.76 13.39 18.86
N ILE A 120 -4.00 12.82 17.68
CA ILE A 120 -4.00 13.58 16.42
C ILE A 120 -5.14 14.59 16.40
N THR A 121 -4.80 15.84 16.11
CA THR A 121 -5.78 16.93 15.99
C THR A 121 -6.00 17.40 14.55
N GLN A 122 -5.02 17.19 13.67
CA GLN A 122 -5.00 17.74 12.31
C GLN A 122 -5.51 16.72 11.28
N PRO A 123 -6.45 17.09 10.38
CA PRO A 123 -6.87 16.23 9.28
C PRO A 123 -5.70 15.82 8.36
N GLY A 124 -5.70 14.56 7.92
CA GLY A 124 -4.65 14.00 7.07
C GLY A 124 -3.34 13.67 7.80
N ARG A 125 -3.21 14.02 9.08
CA ARG A 125 -2.10 13.56 9.91
C ARG A 125 -2.28 12.08 10.26
N ALA A 126 -1.21 11.30 10.21
CA ALA A 126 -1.25 9.87 10.49
C ALA A 126 0.09 9.34 11.02
N TYR A 127 0.03 8.28 11.81
CA TYR A 127 1.19 7.46 12.16
C TYR A 127 1.34 6.34 11.14
N LEU A 128 2.57 6.16 10.63
CA LEU A 128 2.99 5.04 9.81
C LEU A 128 3.88 4.13 10.65
N GLN A 129 3.49 2.86 10.78
CA GLN A 129 4.30 1.81 11.37
C GLN A 129 4.70 0.81 10.27
N VAL A 130 5.99 0.51 10.12
CA VAL A 130 6.50 -0.50 9.17
C VAL A 130 7.28 -1.57 9.91
N GLY A 131 7.09 -2.82 9.50
CA GLY A 131 7.70 -3.98 10.15
C GLY A 131 7.23 -4.13 11.60
N ASN A 132 8.10 -4.69 12.44
CA ASN A 132 7.85 -4.76 13.88
C ASN A 132 8.41 -3.51 14.58
N ASN A 133 7.89 -2.34 14.20
CA ASN A 133 8.32 -1.03 14.69
C ASN A 133 9.73 -0.59 14.22
N GLU A 134 10.16 -1.08 13.05
CA GLU A 134 11.41 -0.64 12.39
C GLU A 134 11.32 0.82 11.95
N ILE A 135 10.12 1.23 11.54
CA ILE A 135 9.77 2.62 11.25
C ILE A 135 8.50 2.93 12.02
N TYR A 136 8.51 4.04 12.75
CA TYR A 136 7.34 4.61 13.42
C TYR A 136 7.39 6.13 13.24
N GLU A 137 6.62 6.63 12.29
CA GLU A 137 6.72 8.04 11.85
C GLU A 137 5.35 8.71 11.82
N LEU A 138 5.31 9.93 12.35
CA LEU A 138 4.16 10.80 12.22
C LEU A 138 4.31 11.65 10.95
N PHE A 139 3.39 11.49 9.99
CA PHE A 139 3.43 12.21 8.72
C PHE A 139 2.12 12.95 8.44
N GLN A 140 2.17 13.84 7.45
CA GLN A 140 1.02 14.57 6.92
C GLN A 140 0.73 14.07 5.50
N SER A 141 -0.48 13.59 5.25
CA SER A 141 -0.91 13.18 3.92
C SER A 141 -1.01 14.38 2.98
N ALA A 142 -0.73 14.13 1.70
CA ALA A 142 -1.00 15.09 0.65
C ALA A 142 -2.52 15.20 0.42
N TRP A 143 -2.99 16.41 0.12
CA TRP A 143 -4.37 16.65 -0.25
C TRP A 143 -4.53 16.59 -1.78
N SER A 144 -5.39 15.70 -2.27
CA SER A 144 -5.63 15.48 -3.71
C SER A 144 -6.86 16.21 -4.25
N GLY A 145 -7.59 16.96 -3.41
CA GLY A 145 -8.83 17.64 -3.79
C GLY A 145 -8.66 18.95 -4.55
N ALA A 146 -7.43 19.35 -4.88
CA ALA A 146 -7.17 20.54 -5.67
C ALA A 146 -7.54 20.29 -7.15
N ASP A 147 -8.10 21.29 -7.83
CA ASP A 147 -8.30 21.21 -9.27
C ASP A 147 -6.97 20.89 -9.97
N TYR A 148 -6.99 19.86 -10.82
CA TYR A 148 -5.83 19.52 -11.64
C TYR A 148 -5.64 20.60 -12.71
N VAL A 149 -4.63 21.45 -12.51
CA VAL A 149 -4.23 22.47 -13.48
C VAL A 149 -2.95 22.01 -14.19
N PRO A 150 -3.03 21.37 -15.37
CA PRO A 150 -1.87 20.77 -16.04
C PRO A 150 -0.77 21.79 -16.40
N ASN A 151 -1.09 23.09 -16.47
CA ASN A 151 -0.18 24.16 -16.86
C ASN A 151 -0.13 25.30 -15.82
N ARG A 152 -0.03 24.99 -14.53
CA ARG A 152 0.25 26.03 -13.54
C ARG A 152 1.73 26.42 -13.63
N THR A 153 2.05 27.28 -14.60
CA THR A 153 3.36 27.95 -14.66
C THR A 153 3.58 28.61 -13.31
N LYS A 154 4.67 28.28 -12.61
CA LYS A 154 5.09 28.97 -11.39
C LYS A 154 5.39 30.43 -11.74
N THR A 155 4.37 31.28 -11.75
CA THR A 155 4.59 32.72 -11.72
C THR A 155 5.05 33.04 -10.30
N ARG A 156 6.37 33.04 -10.07
CA ARG A 156 6.95 33.73 -8.92
C ARG A 156 6.56 35.19 -9.09
N SER A 157 5.52 35.64 -8.41
CA SER A 157 5.36 37.05 -8.12
C SER A 157 6.52 37.44 -7.21
N MET A 158 7.60 37.96 -7.80
CA MET A 158 8.49 38.85 -7.06
C MET A 158 7.66 40.10 -6.76
N SER A 159 7.03 40.16 -5.59
CA SER A 159 6.71 41.44 -4.99
C SER A 159 8.03 42.03 -4.47
N GLY A 160 8.76 42.66 -5.38
CA GLY A 160 9.61 43.79 -5.00
C GLY A 160 8.75 45.01 -4.69
N SER A 161 9.43 46.05 -4.21
CA SER A 161 8.95 47.36 -3.72
C SER A 161 8.35 47.32 -2.31
N GLY A 162 8.81 48.15 -1.37
CA GLY A 162 9.77 49.26 -1.42
C GLY A 162 9.82 49.91 -0.04
#